data_AF-A0A484Z9H4-F1
#
_entry.id   AF-A0A484Z9H4-F1
#
_cell.length_a   1.000
_cell.length_b   1.000
_cell.length_c   1.000
_cell.angle_alpha   90.00
_cell.angle_beta   90.00
_cell.angle_gamma   90.00
#
_symmetry.space_group_name_H-M   'P 1'
#
loop_
_entity.id
_entity.type
_entity.pdbx_description
1 polymer ?
#
loop_
_entity_poly.entity_id
_entity_poly.type
_entity_poly.pdbx_seq_one_letter_code
_entity_poly.pdbx_strand_id
1 'polypeptide(L)'
;MKALHFGAGNIGRGFIGKLLADAGITLTFADVNQVVLDALNARHSYQVHVVGENEQVETVSGVDAVSSIGDEVIDLIAHVDLVTTAVGPVVLERIAPAVAKGLAKRKAQGIETPLNIIACENMVRGTTQLKAHVMAAVADEDKAWVEAHVGFVDSAVDRIVPPSEIGHPRPAGSHR
;
A
#
# COMPACT_ATOMS: atom_id res chain seq x y z
N MET A 1 -12.74 -2.41 8.08
CA MET A 1 -11.59 -3.10 7.48
C MET A 1 -10.35 -2.25 7.67
N LYS A 2 -9.17 -2.88 7.77
CA LYS A 2 -7.86 -2.22 7.85
C LYS A 2 -7.02 -2.61 6.63
N ALA A 3 -6.33 -1.64 6.04
CA ALA A 3 -5.44 -1.87 4.91
C ALA A 3 -4.04 -1.31 5.17
N LEU A 4 -3.04 -2.06 4.73
CA LEU A 4 -1.65 -1.61 4.63
C LEU A 4 -1.31 -1.39 3.15
N HIS A 5 -0.83 -0.21 2.80
CA HIS A 5 -0.41 0.13 1.44
C HIS A 5 1.09 0.37 1.36
N PHE A 6 1.83 -0.53 0.71
CA PHE A 6 3.24 -0.33 0.40
C PHE A 6 3.39 0.66 -0.76
N GLY A 7 4.20 1.69 -0.54
CA GLY A 7 4.47 2.75 -1.53
C GLY A 7 3.61 3.98 -1.31
N ALA A 8 4.10 4.92 -0.51
CA ALA A 8 3.46 6.20 -0.27
C ALA A 8 3.78 7.22 -1.38
N GLY A 9 4.06 6.79 -2.60
CA GLY A 9 4.33 7.64 -3.76
C GLY A 9 3.09 8.30 -4.36
N ASN A 10 3.21 8.85 -5.57
CA ASN A 10 2.10 9.53 -6.24
C ASN A 10 0.94 8.60 -6.60
N ILE A 11 1.24 7.39 -7.10
CA ILE A 11 0.22 6.37 -7.37
C ILE A 11 -0.44 5.91 -6.06
N GLY A 12 0.36 5.63 -5.03
CA GLY A 12 -0.18 5.21 -3.74
C GLY A 12 -1.11 6.25 -3.12
N ARG A 13 -0.68 7.51 -3.00
CA ARG A 13 -1.50 8.56 -2.38
C ARG A 13 -2.64 9.06 -3.28
N GLY A 14 -2.36 9.26 -4.57
CA GLY A 14 -3.27 9.88 -5.54
C GLY A 14 -4.24 8.90 -6.21
N PHE A 15 -4.07 7.58 -6.02
CA PHE A 15 -4.94 6.57 -6.59
C PHE A 15 -5.37 5.51 -5.58
N ILE A 16 -4.49 4.57 -5.26
CA ILE A 16 -4.87 3.34 -4.55
C ILE A 16 -5.28 3.63 -3.11
N GLY A 17 -4.42 4.35 -2.38
CA GLY A 17 -4.70 4.78 -1.01
C GLY A 17 -5.90 5.72 -0.93
N LYS A 18 -6.08 6.62 -1.91
CA LYS A 18 -7.30 7.45 -1.99
C LYS A 18 -8.56 6.59 -2.07
N LEU A 19 -8.61 5.61 -2.99
CA LEU A 19 -9.78 4.73 -3.12
C LEU A 19 -10.06 3.91 -1.86
N LEU A 20 -9.02 3.44 -1.18
CA LEU A 20 -9.17 2.70 0.09
C LEU A 20 -9.74 3.60 1.19
N ALA A 21 -9.20 4.80 1.34
CA ALA A 21 -9.67 5.76 2.33
C ALA A 21 -11.10 6.24 2.04
N ASP A 22 -11.43 6.54 0.78
CA ASP A 22 -12.78 6.92 0.35
C ASP A 22 -13.81 5.81 0.61
N ALA A 23 -13.39 4.55 0.56
CA ALA A 23 -14.21 3.39 0.92
C ALA A 23 -14.40 3.21 2.45
N GLY A 24 -13.86 4.12 3.27
CA GLY A 24 -13.92 4.04 4.73
C GLY A 24 -13.00 2.98 5.35
N ILE A 25 -11.96 2.55 4.63
CA ILE A 25 -10.98 1.59 5.13
C ILE A 25 -9.92 2.35 5.94
N THR A 26 -9.63 1.90 7.16
CA THR A 26 -8.51 2.44 7.94
C THR A 26 -7.21 2.11 7.24
N LEU A 27 -6.50 3.13 6.78
CA LEU A 27 -5.36 2.99 5.88
C LEU A 27 -4.05 3.40 6.56
N THR A 28 -3.07 2.51 6.48
CA THR A 28 -1.69 2.80 6.87
C THR A 28 -0.78 2.67 5.65
N PHE A 29 0.03 3.66 5.36
CA PHE A 29 1.06 3.61 4.33
C PHE A 29 2.36 3.00 4.87
N ALA A 30 3.10 2.26 4.04
CA ALA A 30 4.44 1.79 4.35
C ALA A 30 5.42 2.28 3.28
N ASP A 31 6.44 3.02 3.68
CA ASP A 31 7.47 3.56 2.78
C ASP A 31 8.84 3.66 3.47
N VAL A 32 9.90 3.97 2.71
CA VAL A 32 11.24 4.27 3.25
C VAL A 32 11.53 5.77 3.31
N ASN A 33 10.73 6.59 2.61
CA ASN A 33 10.93 8.03 2.57
C ASN A 33 10.42 8.70 3.85
N GLN A 34 11.32 8.93 4.80
CA GLN A 34 11.00 9.51 6.11
C GLN A 34 10.25 10.86 6.01
N VAL A 35 10.57 11.70 5.02
CA VAL A 35 9.87 12.98 4.82
C VAL A 35 8.39 12.78 4.53
N VAL A 36 8.05 11.75 3.75
CA VAL A 36 6.64 11.41 3.45
C VAL A 36 5.97 10.79 4.67
N LEU A 37 6.65 9.90 5.39
CA LEU A 37 6.12 9.27 6.60
C LEU A 37 5.79 10.32 7.67
N ASP A 38 6.74 11.21 7.96
CA ASP A 38 6.56 12.29 8.94
C ASP A 38 5.42 13.23 8.53
N ALA A 39 5.33 13.57 7.23
CA ALA A 39 4.28 14.45 6.74
C ALA A 39 2.88 13.82 6.77
N LEU A 40 2.77 12.49 6.65
CA LEU A 40 1.52 11.74 6.81
C LEU A 40 1.14 11.67 8.28
N ASN A 41 2.06 11.26 9.16
CA ASN A 41 1.79 11.13 10.59
C ASN A 41 1.58 12.48 11.31
N ALA A 42 2.13 13.58 10.79
CA ALA A 42 1.90 14.90 11.37
C ALA A 42 0.50 15.46 11.05
N ARG A 43 -0.09 15.08 9.91
CA ARG A 43 -1.33 15.67 9.40
C ARG A 43 -2.51 14.71 9.39
N HIS A 44 -2.25 13.41 9.41
CA HIS A 44 -3.22 12.33 9.20
C HIS A 44 -4.14 12.54 7.99
N SER A 45 -3.68 13.35 7.03
CA SER A 45 -4.45 13.81 5.87
C SER A 45 -3.56 14.45 4.81
N TYR A 46 -4.04 14.43 3.57
CA TYR A 46 -3.42 15.10 2.43
C TYR A 46 -4.46 15.42 1.36
N GLN A 47 -4.11 16.34 0.45
CA GLN A 47 -4.99 16.74 -0.65
C GLN A 47 -4.59 16.02 -1.94
N VAL A 48 -5.59 15.61 -2.72
CA VAL A 48 -5.45 15.09 -4.08
C VAL A 48 -6.16 16.05 -5.03
N HIS A 49 -5.41 16.60 -5.97
CA HIS A 49 -5.96 17.43 -7.04
C HIS A 49 -6.37 16.51 -8.20
N VAL A 50 -7.67 16.35 -8.39
CA VAL A 50 -8.23 15.63 -9.53
C VAL A 50 -8.52 16.65 -10.62
N VAL A 51 -7.77 16.51 -11.73
CA VAL A 51 -7.84 17.41 -12.89
C VAL A 51 -8.44 16.67 -14.08
N GLY A 52 -9.45 17.28 -14.70
CA GLY A 52 -10.17 16.77 -15.85
C GLY A 52 -10.99 17.90 -16.49
N GLU A 53 -12.26 17.66 -16.80
CA GLU A 53 -13.18 18.72 -17.25
C GLU A 53 -13.37 19.82 -16.19
N ASN A 54 -13.36 19.43 -14.91
CA ASN A 54 -13.38 20.33 -13.77
C ASN A 54 -12.19 20.01 -12.85
N GLU A 55 -11.61 21.04 -12.21
CA GLU A 55 -10.61 20.85 -11.17
C GLU A 55 -11.32 20.66 -9.82
N GLN A 56 -10.98 19.57 -9.13
CA GLN A 56 -11.46 19.27 -7.80
C GLN A 56 -10.30 18.96 -6.87
N VAL A 57 -10.39 19.47 -5.64
CA VAL A 57 -9.43 19.15 -4.58
C VAL A 57 -10.15 18.31 -3.54
N GLU A 58 -9.71 17.06 -3.42
CA GLU A 58 -10.27 16.09 -2.50
C GLU A 58 -9.32 15.88 -1.32
N THR A 59 -9.86 15.84 -0.11
CA THR A 59 -9.06 15.58 1.09
C THR A 59 -9.17 14.11 1.48
N VAL A 60 -8.03 13.42 1.48
CA VAL A 60 -7.90 12.10 2.10
C VAL A 60 -7.54 12.31 3.56
N SER A 61 -8.26 11.67 4.49
CA SER A 61 -8.07 11.83 5.93
C SER A 61 -8.15 10.48 6.66
N GLY A 62 -7.64 10.44 7.90
CA GLY A 62 -7.63 9.22 8.70
C GLY A 62 -6.59 8.20 8.23
N VAL A 63 -5.45 8.70 7.76
CA VAL A 63 -4.33 7.88 7.27
C VAL A 63 -3.13 7.99 8.20
N ASP A 64 -2.44 6.87 8.38
CA ASP A 64 -1.18 6.79 9.12
C ASP A 64 -0.06 6.28 8.21
N ALA A 65 1.18 6.32 8.68
CA ALA A 65 2.32 5.81 7.94
C ALA A 65 3.37 5.16 8.86
N VAL A 66 4.00 4.08 8.37
CA VAL A 66 5.10 3.37 9.05
C VAL A 66 6.27 3.16 8.09
N SER A 67 7.44 2.86 8.67
CA SER A 67 8.60 2.44 7.87
C SER A 67 8.38 1.05 7.28
N SER A 68 8.62 0.88 5.98
CA SER A 68 8.49 -0.42 5.30
C SER A 68 9.62 -1.41 5.64
N ILE A 69 10.65 -0.97 6.37
CA ILE A 69 11.79 -1.79 6.80
C ILE A 69 11.85 -2.00 8.32
N GLY A 70 10.94 -1.38 9.08
CA GLY A 70 10.84 -1.53 10.54
C GLY A 70 9.96 -2.71 10.96
N ASP A 71 9.95 -3.04 12.25
CA ASP A 71 9.15 -4.16 12.77
C ASP A 71 7.64 -3.84 12.80
N GLU A 72 7.26 -2.57 12.86
CA GLU A 72 5.85 -2.13 12.87
C GLU A 72 5.06 -2.62 11.65
N VAL A 73 5.70 -2.69 10.48
CA VAL A 73 5.04 -3.17 9.25
C VAL A 73 4.69 -4.66 9.35
N ILE A 74 5.52 -5.46 10.02
CA ILE A 74 5.29 -6.90 10.24
C ILE A 74 4.06 -7.09 11.12
N ASP A 75 3.93 -6.25 12.14
CA ASP A 75 2.80 -6.25 13.07
C ASP A 75 1.51 -5.86 12.38
N LEU A 76 1.55 -4.86 11.49
CA LEU A 76 0.39 -4.46 10.70
C LEU A 76 -0.05 -5.57 9.73
N ILE A 77 0.87 -6.22 9.01
CA ILE A 77 0.55 -7.34 8.10
C ILE A 77 -0.21 -8.45 8.85
N ALA A 78 0.16 -8.70 10.11
CA ALA A 78 -0.53 -9.70 10.92
C ALA A 78 -1.99 -9.33 11.25
N HIS A 79 -2.38 -8.06 11.24
CA HIS A 79 -3.70 -7.60 11.71
C HIS A 79 -4.58 -6.93 10.65
N VAL A 80 -4.07 -6.64 9.46
CA VAL A 80 -4.87 -6.03 8.38
C VAL A 80 -5.73 -7.06 7.64
N ASP A 81 -6.75 -6.57 6.94
CA ASP A 81 -7.61 -7.36 6.07
C ASP A 81 -7.13 -7.33 4.60
N LEU A 82 -6.38 -6.27 4.26
CA LEU A 82 -5.89 -6.00 2.91
C LEU A 82 -4.44 -5.51 2.93
N VAL A 83 -3.61 -6.04 2.05
CA VAL A 83 -2.31 -5.46 1.70
C VAL A 83 -2.34 -5.05 0.24
N THR A 84 -1.95 -3.82 -0.05
CA THR A 84 -1.82 -3.31 -1.43
C THR A 84 -0.43 -2.77 -1.68
N THR A 85 0.00 -2.73 -2.94
CA THR A 85 1.32 -2.19 -3.32
C THR A 85 1.24 -1.27 -4.53
N ALA A 86 2.08 -0.23 -4.56
CA ALA A 86 2.39 0.56 -5.75
C ALA A 86 3.86 1.03 -5.67
N VAL A 87 4.79 0.07 -5.78
CA VAL A 87 6.21 0.25 -5.44
C VAL A 87 7.17 -0.02 -6.61
N GLY A 88 6.69 -0.62 -7.70
CA GLY A 88 7.50 -1.07 -8.83
C GLY A 88 8.21 -2.41 -8.58
N PRO A 89 8.68 -3.08 -9.65
CA PRO A 89 9.14 -4.48 -9.60
C PRO A 89 10.31 -4.71 -8.63
N VAL A 90 11.28 -3.79 -8.60
CA VAL A 90 12.48 -3.91 -7.74
C VAL A 90 12.11 -3.89 -6.26
N VAL A 91 11.15 -3.04 -5.87
CA VAL A 91 10.74 -2.93 -4.47
C VAL A 91 9.74 -4.02 -4.10
N LEU A 92 8.97 -4.53 -5.07
CA LEU A 92 8.06 -5.66 -4.87
C LEU A 92 8.77 -6.91 -4.33
N GLU A 93 9.96 -7.21 -4.86
CA GLU A 93 10.82 -8.28 -4.32
C GLU A 93 11.36 -7.93 -2.92
N ARG A 94 11.76 -6.67 -2.69
CA ARG A 94 12.33 -6.22 -1.41
C ARG A 94 11.35 -6.27 -0.23
N ILE A 95 10.06 -6.10 -0.47
CA ILE A 95 9.05 -6.16 0.60
C ILE A 95 8.65 -7.60 0.95
N ALA A 96 8.96 -8.58 0.08
CA ALA A 96 8.52 -9.97 0.26
C ALA A 96 8.98 -10.61 1.59
N PRO A 97 10.21 -10.40 2.09
CA PRO A 97 10.61 -10.91 3.41
C PRO A 97 9.80 -10.33 4.57
N ALA A 98 9.43 -9.05 4.50
CA ALA A 98 8.60 -8.42 5.53
C ALA A 98 7.17 -8.99 5.51
N VAL A 99 6.61 -9.18 4.31
CA VAL A 99 5.31 -9.85 4.13
C VAL A 99 5.36 -11.28 4.68
N ALA A 100 6.37 -12.07 4.34
CA ALA A 100 6.53 -13.44 4.83
C ALA A 100 6.59 -13.51 6.37
N LYS A 101 7.39 -12.62 7.00
CA LYS A 101 7.43 -12.51 8.47
C LYS A 101 6.09 -12.13 9.07
N GLY A 102 5.36 -11.19 8.43
CA GLY A 102 4.03 -10.78 8.87
C GLY A 102 3.01 -11.92 8.79
N LEU A 103 3.07 -12.75 7.74
CA LEU A 103 2.24 -13.94 7.59
C LEU A 103 2.56 -15.00 8.64
N ALA A 104 3.84 -15.27 8.91
CA ALA A 104 4.25 -16.18 9.97
C ALA A 104 3.77 -15.69 11.35
N LYS A 105 3.86 -14.38 11.63
CA LYS A 105 3.32 -13.77 12.84
C LYS A 105 1.79 -13.92 12.91
N ARG A 106 1.08 -13.68 11.80
CA ARG A 106 -0.38 -13.88 11.70
C ARG A 106 -0.79 -15.30 12.07
N LYS A 107 -0.11 -16.30 11.52
CA LYS A 107 -0.30 -17.73 11.83
C LYS A 107 -0.03 -18.01 13.31
N ALA A 108 1.11 -17.55 13.83
CA ALA A 108 1.51 -17.77 15.23
C ALA A 108 0.52 -17.16 16.25
N GLN A 109 -0.20 -16.10 15.86
CA GLN A 109 -1.25 -15.47 16.66
C GLN A 109 -2.63 -16.13 16.53
N GLY A 110 -2.76 -17.18 15.69
CA GLY A 110 -4.03 -17.87 15.46
C GLY A 110 -5.07 -17.02 14.71
N ILE A 111 -4.62 -16.04 13.93
CA ILE A 111 -5.52 -15.15 13.18
C ILE A 111 -5.89 -15.85 11.85
N GLU A 112 -7.08 -16.43 11.81
CA GLU A 112 -7.58 -17.19 10.64
C GLU A 112 -8.42 -16.34 9.67
N THR A 113 -8.71 -15.07 9.99
CA THR A 113 -9.44 -14.19 9.09
C THR A 113 -8.70 -14.04 7.75
N PRO A 114 -9.38 -14.22 6.59
CA PRO A 114 -8.73 -14.15 5.30
C PRO A 114 -7.99 -12.83 5.07
N LEU A 115 -6.82 -12.91 4.45
CA LEU A 115 -6.04 -11.74 4.03
C LEU A 115 -5.97 -11.72 2.51
N ASN A 116 -6.27 -10.57 1.88
CA ASN A 116 -6.04 -10.40 0.45
C ASN A 116 -4.87 -9.44 0.20
N ILE A 117 -3.94 -9.87 -0.65
CA ILE A 117 -2.81 -9.09 -1.13
C ILE A 117 -3.07 -8.74 -2.60
N ILE A 118 -2.93 -7.47 -2.96
CA ILE A 118 -3.20 -6.95 -4.31
C ILE A 118 -2.06 -6.01 -4.72
N ALA A 119 -1.22 -6.44 -5.66
CA ALA A 119 -0.18 -5.58 -6.22
C ALA A 119 -0.80 -4.71 -7.34
N CYS A 120 -0.84 -3.40 -7.12
CA CYS A 120 -1.37 -2.40 -8.05
C CYS A 120 -0.22 -1.79 -8.86
N GLU A 121 0.50 -2.65 -9.57
CA GLU A 121 1.71 -2.31 -10.31
C GLU A 121 1.41 -2.15 -11.81
N ASN A 122 2.26 -1.41 -12.51
CA ASN A 122 2.28 -1.41 -13.99
C ASN A 122 2.96 -2.67 -14.52
N MET A 123 2.41 -3.83 -14.18
CA MET A 123 2.94 -5.16 -14.47
C MET A 123 1.80 -6.12 -14.77
N VAL A 124 1.98 -7.00 -15.75
CA VAL A 124 1.04 -8.11 -15.98
C VAL A 124 1.15 -9.09 -14.80
N ARG A 125 0.03 -9.34 -14.12
CA ARG A 125 -0.05 -10.24 -12.96
C ARG A 125 1.00 -9.93 -11.88
N GLY A 126 1.12 -8.65 -11.52
CA GLY A 126 2.08 -8.20 -10.49
C GLY A 126 1.92 -8.95 -9.17
N THR A 127 0.70 -9.27 -8.77
CA THR A 127 0.45 -9.98 -7.51
C THR A 127 0.91 -11.44 -7.56
N THR A 128 0.76 -12.12 -8.70
CA THR A 128 1.36 -13.44 -8.92
C THR A 128 2.88 -13.40 -8.81
N GLN A 129 3.53 -12.35 -9.31
CA GLN A 129 4.98 -12.17 -9.15
C GLN A 129 5.35 -11.93 -7.68
N LEU A 130 4.61 -11.07 -6.97
CA LEU A 130 4.78 -10.89 -5.53
C LEU A 130 4.59 -12.21 -4.76
N LYS A 131 3.59 -13.01 -5.12
CA LYS A 131 3.37 -14.34 -4.53
C LYS A 131 4.61 -15.20 -4.63
N ALA A 132 5.26 -15.24 -5.79
CA ALA A 132 6.49 -16.03 -5.98
C ALA A 132 7.61 -15.59 -5.02
N HIS A 133 7.84 -14.26 -4.89
CA HIS A 133 8.83 -13.73 -3.95
C HIS A 133 8.48 -14.02 -2.49
N VAL A 134 7.20 -13.87 -2.10
CA VAL A 134 6.74 -14.14 -0.74
C VAL A 134 6.88 -15.63 -0.42
N MET A 135 6.42 -16.53 -1.28
CA MET A 135 6.51 -17.98 -1.08
C MET A 135 7.96 -18.49 -1.03
N ALA A 136 8.90 -17.79 -1.69
CA ALA A 136 10.33 -18.08 -1.55
C ALA A 136 10.92 -17.67 -0.19
N ALA A 137 10.30 -16.69 0.48
CA ALA A 137 10.72 -16.20 1.80
C ALA A 137 9.95 -16.83 2.98
N VAL A 138 8.83 -17.50 2.72
CA VAL A 138 8.02 -18.21 3.73
C VAL A 138 8.65 -19.57 4.03
N ALA A 139 8.71 -19.95 5.32
CA ALA A 139 9.18 -21.26 5.76
C ALA A 139 8.29 -22.39 5.22
N ASP A 140 8.87 -23.55 4.89
CA ASP A 140 8.13 -24.65 4.25
C ASP A 140 6.90 -25.13 5.05
N GLU A 141 7.01 -25.13 6.39
CA GLU A 141 5.92 -25.48 7.31
C GLU A 141 4.75 -24.49 7.34
N ASP A 142 4.95 -23.27 6.83
CA ASP A 142 3.95 -22.21 6.80
C ASP A 142 3.25 -22.09 5.44
N LYS A 143 3.82 -22.67 4.37
CA LYS A 143 3.32 -22.52 2.99
C LYS A 143 1.86 -22.97 2.83
N ALA A 144 1.50 -24.14 3.37
CA ALA A 144 0.14 -24.67 3.28
C ALA A 144 -0.87 -23.76 4.00
N TRP A 145 -0.47 -23.14 5.11
CA TRP A 145 -1.31 -22.20 5.82
C TRP A 145 -1.51 -20.92 5.01
N VAL A 146 -0.44 -20.38 4.41
CA VAL A 146 -0.51 -19.19 3.53
C VAL A 146 -1.42 -19.45 2.34
N GLU A 147 -1.32 -20.61 1.68
CA GLU A 147 -2.18 -20.96 0.54
C GLU A 147 -3.66 -21.05 0.92
N ALA A 148 -3.98 -21.49 2.14
CA ALA A 148 -5.36 -21.62 2.61
C ALA A 148 -5.99 -20.29 3.08
N HIS A 149 -5.19 -19.34 3.58
CA HIS A 149 -5.70 -18.14 4.27
C HIS A 149 -5.39 -16.82 3.53
N VAL A 150 -4.49 -16.82 2.55
CA VAL A 150 -4.03 -15.62 1.85
C VAL A 150 -4.36 -15.66 0.37
N GLY A 151 -5.23 -14.75 -0.07
CA GLY A 151 -5.52 -14.51 -1.47
C GLY A 151 -4.48 -13.59 -2.11
N PHE A 152 -3.82 -14.05 -3.18
CA PHE A 152 -2.98 -13.20 -4.04
C PHE A 152 -3.78 -12.85 -5.29
N VAL A 153 -4.37 -11.64 -5.31
CA VAL A 153 -5.31 -11.22 -6.35
C VAL A 153 -4.61 -10.32 -7.36
N ASP A 154 -4.44 -10.80 -8.59
CA ASP A 154 -3.92 -9.98 -9.69
C ASP A 154 -4.85 -8.79 -9.97
N SER A 155 -4.27 -7.64 -10.34
CA SER A 155 -5.01 -6.44 -10.69
C SER A 155 -4.53 -5.83 -12.00
N ALA A 156 -5.36 -4.97 -12.58
CA ALA A 156 -5.00 -4.05 -13.65
C ALA A 156 -5.45 -2.66 -13.21
N VAL A 157 -4.52 -1.70 -13.19
CA VAL A 157 -4.76 -0.35 -12.71
C VAL A 157 -4.34 0.65 -13.78
N ASP A 158 -5.17 1.66 -14.00
CA ASP A 158 -4.90 2.72 -14.98
C ASP A 158 -5.30 4.07 -14.42
N ARG A 159 -4.30 4.94 -14.21
CA ARG A 159 -4.48 6.35 -13.88
C ARG A 159 -3.21 7.11 -14.25
N ILE A 160 -3.34 8.16 -15.03
CA ILE A 160 -2.24 9.11 -15.25
C ILE A 160 -2.06 9.93 -13.98
N VAL A 161 -0.90 9.80 -13.34
CA VAL A 161 -0.53 10.60 -12.16
C VAL A 161 0.80 11.30 -12.43
N PRO A 162 0.79 12.60 -12.74
CA PRO A 162 2.02 13.32 -13.07
C PRO A 162 2.96 13.46 -11.85
N PRO A 163 4.23 13.80 -12.08
CA PRO A 163 5.13 14.20 -11.01
C PRO A 163 4.53 15.37 -10.24
N SER A 164 4.64 15.33 -8.91
CA SER A 164 4.21 16.41 -8.03
C SER A 164 5.43 17.04 -7.39
N GLU A 165 5.58 18.36 -7.49
CA GLU A 165 6.62 19.08 -6.76
C GLU A 165 6.37 19.01 -5.25
N ILE A 166 7.39 18.66 -4.49
CA ILE A 166 7.35 18.69 -3.03
C ILE A 166 7.46 20.16 -2.61
N GLY A 167 6.44 20.71 -1.95
CA GLY A 167 6.56 21.95 -1.20
C GLY A 167 6.10 23.24 -1.88
N HIS A 168 5.37 23.19 -3.00
CA HIS A 168 4.68 24.37 -3.51
C HIS A 168 3.18 24.14 -3.58
N PRO A 169 2.35 24.87 -2.80
CA PRO A 169 0.95 24.96 -3.16
C PRO A 169 0.90 25.54 -4.57
N ARG A 170 0.26 24.85 -5.52
CA ARG A 170 0.00 25.44 -6.83
C ARG A 170 -0.68 26.79 -6.57
N PRO A 171 -0.17 27.90 -7.11
CA PRO A 171 -0.86 29.17 -6.99
C PRO A 171 -2.26 28.97 -7.58
N ALA A 172 -3.29 29.30 -6.81
CA ALA A 172 -4.66 29.26 -7.29
C ALA A 172 -4.74 30.15 -8.54
N GLY A 173 -4.93 29.56 -9.73
CA GLY A 173 -5.25 30.30 -10.94
C GLY A 173 -4.29 30.23 -12.13
N SER A 174 -3.52 29.16 -12.37
CA SER A 174 -2.93 28.96 -13.71
C SER A 174 -3.88 28.19 -14.63
N HIS A 175 -4.92 28.88 -15.11
CA HIS A 175 -5.61 28.47 -16.33
C HIS A 175 -4.66 28.66 -17.52
N ARG A 176 -4.28 27.56 -18.17
CA ARG A 176 -3.93 27.53 -19.60
C ARG A 176 -4.50 26.26 -20.20
#